data_AF-A0A944XGZ3-F1
#
_entry.id   AF-A0A944XGZ3-F1
#
_cell.length_a   1.000
_cell.length_b   1.000
_cell.length_c   1.000
_cell.angle_alpha   90.00
_cell.angle_beta   90.00
_cell.angle_gamma   90.00
#
_symmetry.space_group_name_H-M   'P 1'
#
loop_
_entity.id
_entity.type
_entity.pdbx_description
1 polymer ?
#
loop_
_entity_poly.entity_id
_entity_poly.type
_entity_poly.pdbx_seq_one_letter_code
_entity_poly.pdbx_strand_id
1 'polypeptide(L)'
;MTELEPKKVVERYQRAKESRGTWESHYQFSCWNLGDPNREKILMIDPADRVFQVCVRIARRAVAGVLADPTNGATHYHAKRARPLWSVGREPSAIIGNHKFYSDVE
;
A
#
# COMPACT_ATOMS: atom_id res chain seq x y z
N MET A 1 -12.54 -15.56 -10.15
CA MET A 1 -11.62 -14.66 -9.41
C MET A 1 -10.65 -14.06 -10.41
N THR A 2 -10.72 -12.76 -10.64
CA THR A 2 -10.00 -12.10 -11.75
C THR A 2 -8.49 -12.13 -11.53
N GLU A 3 -7.73 -12.43 -12.58
CA GLU A 3 -6.28 -12.37 -12.62
C GLU A 3 -5.79 -10.96 -12.22
N LEU A 4 -4.85 -10.90 -11.28
CA LEU A 4 -4.30 -9.66 -10.72
C LEU A 4 -3.21 -9.14 -11.67
N GLU A 5 -3.64 -8.59 -12.79
CA GLU A 5 -2.74 -7.97 -13.77
C GLU A 5 -2.28 -6.59 -13.27
N PRO A 6 -0.96 -6.34 -13.11
CA PRO A 6 -0.44 -5.06 -12.61
C PRO A 6 -0.96 -3.84 -13.39
N LYS A 7 -1.12 -3.96 -14.71
CA LYS A 7 -1.70 -2.91 -15.57
C LYS A 7 -3.12 -2.53 -15.16
N LYS A 8 -3.97 -3.50 -14.83
CA LYS A 8 -5.36 -3.26 -14.38
C LYS A 8 -5.40 -2.56 -13.01
N VAL A 9 -4.44 -2.86 -12.14
CA VAL A 9 -4.30 -2.17 -10.85
C VAL A 9 -3.93 -0.70 -11.06
N VAL A 10 -3.02 -0.41 -11.99
CA VAL A 10 -2.62 0.96 -12.36
C VAL A 10 -3.79 1.74 -12.95
N GLU A 11 -4.55 1.15 -13.89
CA GLU A 11 -5.73 1.79 -14.48
C GLU A 11 -6.80 2.09 -13.44
N ARG A 12 -7.03 1.20 -12.47
CA ARG A 12 -7.93 1.46 -11.34
C ARG A 12 -7.41 2.60 -10.47
N TYR A 13 -6.12 2.60 -10.16
CA TYR A 13 -5.49 3.67 -9.38
C TYR A 13 -5.58 5.03 -10.08
N GLN A 14 -5.30 5.12 -11.38
CA GLN A 14 -5.40 6.38 -12.13
C GLN A 14 -6.84 6.90 -12.19
N ARG A 15 -7.82 6.02 -12.46
CA ARG A 15 -9.24 6.42 -12.42
C ARG A 15 -9.67 6.92 -11.04
N ALA A 16 -9.25 6.24 -9.98
CA ALA A 16 -9.51 6.70 -8.62
C ALA A 16 -8.92 8.11 -8.42
N LYS A 17 -7.67 8.34 -8.86
CA LYS A 17 -6.98 9.62 -8.79
C LYS A 17 -7.68 10.74 -9.55
N GLU A 18 -8.20 10.46 -10.74
CA GLU A 18 -8.93 11.41 -11.59
C GLU A 18 -10.32 11.75 -11.02
N SER A 19 -10.96 10.79 -10.34
CA SER A 19 -12.33 10.92 -9.84
C SER A 19 -12.50 11.86 -8.62
N ARG A 20 -11.43 12.52 -8.15
CA ARG A 20 -11.44 13.40 -6.94
C ARG A 20 -12.08 12.75 -5.70
N GLY A 21 -12.00 11.42 -5.57
CA GLY A 21 -12.35 10.73 -4.33
C GLY A 21 -11.40 11.18 -3.22
N THR A 22 -11.86 12.10 -2.37
CA THR A 22 -11.25 12.57 -1.12
C THR A 22 -9.72 12.48 -1.06
N TRP A 23 -9.09 13.60 -1.43
CA TRP A 23 -7.72 14.11 -1.31
C TRP A 23 -6.58 13.40 -0.54
N GLU A 24 -6.76 12.26 0.13
CA GLU A 24 -5.72 11.61 0.95
C GLU A 24 -5.34 10.19 0.48
N SER A 25 -6.21 9.47 -0.23
CA SER A 25 -5.96 8.05 -0.55
C SER A 25 -4.99 7.79 -1.71
N HIS A 26 -4.77 8.73 -2.63
CA HIS A 26 -3.94 8.45 -3.82
C HIS A 26 -2.45 8.42 -3.49
N TYR A 27 -1.96 9.25 -2.58
CA TYR A 27 -0.53 9.29 -2.27
C TYR A 27 -0.07 8.22 -1.28
N GLN A 28 -1.00 7.47 -0.66
CA GLN A 28 -0.67 6.44 0.31
C GLN A 28 0.21 5.33 -0.29
N PHE A 29 0.01 5.03 -1.58
CA PHE A 29 0.81 4.06 -2.33
C PHE A 29 1.69 4.77 -3.36
N SER A 30 2.80 5.35 -2.90
CA SER A 30 3.68 6.17 -3.76
C SER A 30 4.20 5.44 -4.99
N CYS A 31 4.31 4.12 -4.95
CA CYS A 31 4.78 3.29 -6.04
C CYS A 31 3.93 3.41 -7.32
N TRP A 32 2.73 3.97 -7.26
CA TRP A 32 1.90 4.24 -8.44
C TRP A 32 2.07 5.66 -9.01
N ASN A 33 2.77 6.54 -8.30
CA ASN A 33 2.98 7.93 -8.70
C ASN A 33 3.93 8.03 -9.90
N LEU A 34 3.65 9.00 -10.78
CA LEU A 34 4.54 9.35 -11.87
C LEU A 34 5.90 9.78 -11.29
N GLY A 35 6.98 9.17 -11.77
CA GLY A 35 8.35 9.45 -11.31
C GLY A 35 8.81 8.64 -10.08
N ASP A 36 7.97 7.84 -9.43
CA ASP A 36 8.44 6.92 -8.39
C ASP A 36 9.26 5.77 -9.03
N PRO A 37 10.50 5.50 -8.57
CA PRO A 37 11.36 4.48 -9.17
C PRO A 37 10.82 3.05 -9.03
N ASN A 38 9.82 2.82 -8.17
CA ASN A 38 9.17 1.52 -8.03
C ASN A 38 8.03 1.32 -9.04
N ARG A 39 7.52 2.38 -9.67
CA ARG A 39 6.41 2.29 -10.62
C ARG A 39 6.75 1.40 -11.80
N GLU A 40 7.91 1.62 -12.41
CA GLU A 40 8.36 0.83 -13.56
C GLU A 40 8.56 -0.65 -13.17
N LYS A 41 9.14 -0.91 -11.99
CA LYS A 41 9.36 -2.26 -11.48
C LYS A 41 8.05 -3.04 -11.33
N ILE A 42 7.01 -2.41 -10.78
CA ILE A 42 5.70 -3.05 -10.61
C ILE A 42 4.99 -3.25 -11.95
N LEU A 43 5.18 -2.33 -12.91
CA LEU A 43 4.61 -2.46 -14.26
C LEU A 43 5.25 -3.58 -15.08
N MET A 44 6.51 -3.88 -14.83
CA MET A 44 7.29 -4.89 -15.56
C MET A 44 7.43 -6.21 -14.81
N ILE A 45 6.81 -6.35 -13.64
CA ILE A 45 6.95 -7.57 -12.84
C ILE A 45 6.35 -8.76 -13.58
N ASP A 46 7.11 -9.85 -13.65
CA ASP A 46 6.64 -11.10 -14.22
C ASP A 46 5.65 -11.77 -13.23
N PRO A 47 4.41 -12.10 -13.62
CA PRO A 47 3.50 -12.88 -12.78
C PRO A 47 4.06 -14.25 -12.36
N ALA A 48 5.04 -14.79 -13.09
CA ALA A 48 5.77 -16.01 -12.74
C ALA A 48 6.87 -15.78 -11.67
N ASP A 49 7.19 -14.54 -11.33
CA ASP A 49 8.16 -14.22 -10.27
C ASP A 49 7.69 -14.79 -8.93
N ARG A 50 8.55 -15.61 -8.31
CA ARG A 50 8.20 -16.35 -7.09
C ARG A 50 7.92 -15.41 -5.90
N VAL A 51 8.64 -14.29 -5.80
CA VAL A 51 8.42 -13.32 -4.73
C VAL A 51 7.09 -12.62 -4.95
N PHE A 52 6.78 -12.23 -6.19
CA PHE A 52 5.50 -11.63 -6.54
C PHE A 52 4.32 -12.56 -6.24
N GLN A 53 4.43 -13.84 -6.57
CA GLN A 53 3.41 -14.84 -6.23
C GLN A 53 3.18 -14.96 -4.72
N VAL A 54 4.25 -14.90 -3.92
CA VAL A 54 4.14 -14.86 -2.45
C VAL A 54 3.43 -13.59 -1.98
N CYS A 55 3.77 -12.43 -2.55
CA CYS A 55 3.10 -11.15 -2.25
C CYS A 55 1.60 -11.23 -2.56
N VAL A 56 1.21 -11.73 -3.74
CA VAL A 56 -0.20 -11.89 -4.12
C VAL A 56 -0.93 -12.84 -3.19
N ARG A 57 -0.29 -13.95 -2.79
CA ARG A 57 -0.87 -14.90 -1.82
C ARG A 57 -1.11 -14.25 -0.46
N ILE A 58 -0.16 -13.46 0.05
CA ILE A 58 -0.30 -12.73 1.31
C ILE A 58 -1.42 -11.70 1.21
N ALA A 59 -1.44 -10.90 0.14
CA ALA A 59 -2.46 -9.88 -0.09
C ALA A 59 -3.88 -10.47 -0.12
N ARG A 60 -4.07 -11.61 -0.82
CA ARG A 60 -5.37 -12.32 -0.84
C ARG A 60 -5.81 -12.76 0.54
N ARG A 61 -4.90 -13.29 1.36
CA ARG A 61 -5.19 -13.72 2.73
C ARG A 61 -5.50 -12.54 3.67
N ALA A 62 -4.80 -11.41 3.49
CA ALA A 62 -5.08 -10.18 4.22
C ALA A 62 -6.49 -9.67 3.91
N VAL A 63 -6.85 -9.56 2.62
CA VAL A 63 -8.20 -9.13 2.19
C VAL A 63 -9.29 -10.08 2.68
N ALA A 64 -9.02 -11.39 2.71
CA ALA A 64 -9.95 -12.38 3.23
C ALA A 64 -10.09 -12.37 4.78
N GLY A 65 -9.30 -11.57 5.50
CA GLY A 65 -9.33 -11.50 6.96
C GLY A 65 -8.78 -12.75 7.66
N VAL A 66 -7.97 -13.57 6.96
CA VAL A 66 -7.44 -14.84 7.49
C VAL A 66 -5.98 -14.75 7.95
N LEU A 67 -5.41 -13.56 7.97
CA LEU A 67 -4.13 -13.28 8.61
C LEU A 67 -4.38 -12.61 9.95
N ALA A 68 -3.57 -12.96 10.95
CA ALA A 68 -3.44 -12.11 12.12
C ALA A 68 -3.01 -10.71 11.67
N ASP A 69 -3.53 -9.68 12.33
CA ASP A 69 -3.17 -8.30 12.04
C ASP A 69 -2.02 -7.84 12.95
N PRO A 70 -0.77 -7.77 12.46
CA PRO A 70 0.35 -7.30 13.26
C PRO A 70 0.38 -5.77 13.41
N THR A 71 -0.55 -5.05 12.77
CA THR A 71 -0.61 -3.59 12.75
C THR A 71 -1.57 -3.00 13.78
N ASN A 72 -2.32 -3.85 14.49
CA ASN A 72 -3.30 -3.45 15.50
C ASN A 72 -4.35 -2.46 14.96
N GLY A 73 -4.93 -2.76 13.79
CA GLY A 73 -5.97 -1.96 13.16
C GLY A 73 -5.47 -0.71 12.46
N ALA A 74 -4.21 -0.68 12.01
CA ALA A 74 -3.66 0.52 11.39
C ALA A 74 -4.30 0.81 10.03
N THR A 75 -4.71 2.07 9.83
CA THR A 75 -5.24 2.60 8.56
C THR A 75 -4.20 3.48 7.86
N HIS A 76 -3.18 3.91 8.59
CA HIS A 76 -2.14 4.82 8.10
C HIS A 76 -0.75 4.27 8.38
N TYR A 77 0.19 4.56 7.49
CA TYR A 77 1.59 4.18 7.68
C TYR A 77 2.52 5.16 6.99
N HIS A 78 3.76 5.21 7.45
CA HIS A 78 4.83 5.87 6.71
C HIS A 78 6.19 5.16 6.96
N ALA A 79 7.12 5.33 6.03
CA ALA A 79 8.49 4.86 6.23
C ALA A 79 9.15 5.65 7.36
N LYS A 80 10.01 5.02 8.17
CA LYS A 80 10.73 5.66 9.30
C LYS A 80 11.48 6.93 8.92
N ARG A 81 11.96 7.01 7.68
CA ARG A 81 12.67 8.17 7.12
C ARG A 81 11.76 9.36 6.76
N ALA A 82 10.45 9.12 6.66
CA ALA A 82 9.46 10.16 6.42
C ALA A 82 8.89 10.65 7.75
N ARG A 83 8.43 11.90 7.78
CA ARG A 83 7.77 12.51 8.94
C ARG A 83 6.57 13.35 8.48
N PRO A 84 5.47 12.72 8.07
CA PRO A 84 4.28 13.44 7.66
C PRO A 84 3.65 14.19 8.84
N LEU A 85 3.03 15.35 8.58
CA LEU A 85 2.46 16.20 9.62
C LEU A 85 1.41 15.48 10.47
N TRP A 86 0.57 14.64 9.84
CA TRP A 86 -0.46 13.86 10.54
C TRP A 86 0.10 12.91 11.60
N SER A 87 1.38 12.51 11.50
CA SER A 87 2.04 11.60 12.44
C SER A 87 2.67 12.28 13.65
N VAL A 88 2.79 13.62 13.63
CA VAL A 88 3.51 14.37 14.67
C VAL A 88 2.72 14.30 15.99
N GLY A 89 3.38 13.84 17.06
CA GLY A 89 2.76 13.71 18.38
C GLY A 89 1.90 12.46 18.58
N ARG A 90 1.82 11.58 17.57
CA ARG A 90 1.11 10.30 17.66
C ARG A 90 2.07 9.14 17.88
N GLU A 91 1.66 8.17 18.67
CA GLU A 91 2.41 6.93 18.88
C GLU A 91 1.99 5.87 17.86
N PRO A 92 2.94 5.19 17.18
CA PRO A 92 2.61 4.09 16.28
C PRO A 92 1.93 2.93 17.02
N SER A 93 0.88 2.37 16.43
CA SER A 93 0.26 1.12 16.88
C SER A 93 1.15 -0.10 16.66
N ALA A 94 2.05 -0.01 15.67
CA ALA A 94 3.09 -1.00 15.40
C ALA A 94 4.29 -0.39 14.66
N ILE A 95 5.47 -1.00 14.83
CA ILE A 95 6.67 -0.70 14.07
C ILE A 95 7.18 -2.02 13.47
N ILE A 96 7.07 -2.17 12.15
CA ILE A 96 7.45 -3.40 11.45
C ILE A 96 8.48 -3.05 10.38
N GLY A 97 9.69 -3.59 10.53
CA GLY A 97 10.82 -3.28 9.66
C GLY A 97 11.09 -1.78 9.60
N ASN A 98 10.98 -1.19 8.41
CA ASN A 98 11.21 0.23 8.16
C ASN A 98 9.95 1.10 8.13
N HIS A 99 8.81 0.59 8.61
CA HIS A 99 7.54 1.31 8.62
C HIS A 99 7.00 1.50 10.04
N LYS A 100 6.34 2.64 10.25
CA LYS A 100 5.50 2.95 11.40
C LYS A 100 4.05 2.90 10.95
N PHE A 101 3.20 2.26 11.75
CA PHE A 101 1.77 2.06 11.49
C PHE A 101 0.95 2.76 12.57
N TYR A 102 -0.20 3.33 12.18
CA TYR A 102 -1.04 4.16 13.03
C TYR A 102 -2.51 3.78 12.85
N SER A 103 -3.21 3.60 13.96
CA SER A 103 -4.62 3.20 14.03
C SER A 103 -5.56 4.32 14.51
N ASP A 104 -5.00 5.49 14.83
CA ASP A 104 -5.69 6.62 15.45
C ASP A 104 -5.81 7.85 14.52
N VAL A 105 -5.51 7.66 13.23
CA VAL A 105 -5.55 8.72 12.21
C VAL A 105 -6.88 8.61 11.44
N GLU A 106 -7.68 9.67 11.51
CA GLU A 106 -8.98 9.85 10.85
C GLU A 106 -8.85 10.66 9.56
#